data_AF-A0A2E0AP87-F1
#
_entry.id   AF-A0A2E0AP87-F1
#
_cell.length_a   1.000
_cell.length_b   1.000
_cell.length_c   1.000
_cell.angle_alpha   90.00
_cell.angle_beta   90.00
_cell.angle_gamma   90.00
#
_symmetry.space_group_name_H-M   'P 1'
#
loop_
_entity.id
_entity.type
_entity.pdbx_description
1 polymer ?
#
loop_
_entity_poly.entity_id
_entity_poly.type
_entity_poly.pdbx_seq_one_letter_code
_entity_poly.pdbx_strand_id
1 'polypeptide(L)' 'MLQSVEALRVAVSGPLMDRCGPMARPLTVEVHGAEVRGLAICPGRVVRYVLDGRNQRFRTIDMLRLTTTKRKPAA' A
#
# COMPACT_ATOMS: atom_id res chain seq x y z
N MET A 1 7.77 -19.78 -12.48
CA MET A 1 8.11 -18.58 -13.28
C MET A 1 8.20 -17.41 -12.32
N LEU A 2 9.36 -16.76 -12.18
CA LEU A 2 9.47 -15.53 -11.38
C LEU A 2 8.67 -14.44 -12.10
N GLN A 3 7.63 -13.89 -11.50
CA GLN A 3 7.01 -12.69 -12.05
C GLN A 3 8.01 -11.53 -11.90
N SER A 4 8.18 -10.73 -12.95
CA SER A 4 8.97 -9.51 -12.86
C SER A 4 8.40 -8.61 -11.77
N VAL A 5 9.26 -7.92 -11.03
CA VAL A 5 8.86 -6.91 -10.03
C VAL A 5 7.91 -5.88 -10.65
N GLU A 6 8.11 -5.54 -11.93
CA GLU A 6 7.24 -4.61 -12.64
C GLU A 6 5.83 -5.18 -12.88
N ALA A 7 5.72 -6.47 -13.22
CA ALA A 7 4.42 -7.13 -13.38
C ALA A 7 3.64 -7.13 -12.06
N LEU A 8 4.34 -7.34 -10.94
CA LEU A 8 3.73 -7.27 -9.61
C LEU A 8 3.28 -5.84 -9.27
N ARG A 9 4.09 -4.82 -9.60
CA ARG A 9 3.70 -3.41 -9.45
C ARG A 9 2.44 -3.07 -10.22
N VAL A 10 2.33 -3.52 -11.47
CA VAL A 10 1.13 -3.32 -12.30
C VAL A 10 -0.08 -4.01 -11.65
N ALA A 11 0.08 -5.27 -11.21
CA ALA A 11 -1.01 -6.04 -10.61
C ALA A 11 -1.57 -5.41 -9.32
N VAL A 12 -0.74 -4.75 -8.51
CA VAL A 12 -1.20 -4.12 -7.27
C VAL A 12 -1.69 -2.68 -7.46
N SER A 13 -1.31 -2.00 -8.55
CA SER A 13 -1.57 -0.56 -8.72
C SER A 13 -3.07 -0.26 -8.83
N GLY A 14 -3.83 -1.03 -9.61
CA GLY A 14 -5.28 -0.86 -9.73
C GLY A 14 -6.01 -1.01 -8.40
N PRO A 15 -5.92 -2.18 -7.73
CA PRO A 15 -6.55 -2.40 -6.43
C PRO A 15 -6.13 -1.38 -5.35
N LEU A 16 -4.87 -0.94 -5.39
CA LEU A 16 -4.37 0.09 -4.49
C LEU A 16 -5.03 1.45 -4.75
N MET A 17 -5.18 1.85 -6.02
CA MET A 17 -5.88 3.08 -6.39
C MET A 17 -7.36 3.02 -6.01
N ASP A 18 -8.03 1.89 -6.21
CA ASP A 18 -9.44 1.70 -5.83
C ASP A 18 -9.64 1.84 -4.31
N ARG A 19 -8.68 1.35 -3.52
CA ARG A 19 -8.77 1.34 -2.06
C ARG A 19 -8.29 2.62 -1.39
N CYS A 20 -7.24 3.25 -1.93
CA CYS A 20 -6.52 4.34 -1.29
C CYS A 20 -6.53 5.66 -2.08
N GLY A 21 -7.14 5.66 -3.26
CA GLY A 21 -7.29 6.83 -4.15
C GLY A 21 -6.22 6.91 -5.24
N PRO A 22 -6.43 7.78 -6.25
CA PRO A 22 -5.64 7.82 -7.48
C PRO A 22 -4.17 8.22 -7.29
N MET A 23 -3.84 8.83 -6.15
CA MET A 23 -2.48 9.24 -5.79
C MET A 23 -1.71 8.17 -5.01
N ALA A 24 -2.34 7.02 -4.70
CA ALA A 24 -1.67 5.94 -3.99
C ALA A 24 -0.59 5.30 -4.90
N ARG A 25 0.61 5.09 -4.36
CA ARG A 25 1.74 4.49 -5.10
C ARG A 25 2.42 3.41 -4.27
N PRO A 26 2.73 2.23 -4.86
CA PRO A 26 3.49 1.21 -4.15
C PRO A 26 4.92 1.71 -3.93
N LEU A 27 5.42 1.56 -2.69
CA LEU A 27 6.80 1.81 -2.30
C LEU A 27 7.62 0.52 -2.43
N THR A 28 7.08 -0.58 -1.89
CA THR A 28 7.68 -1.91 -1.94
C THR A 28 6.69 -2.91 -2.52
N VAL A 29 7.21 -4.00 -3.08
CA VAL A 29 6.44 -5.12 -3.60
C VAL A 29 7.21 -6.41 -3.33
N GLU A 30 6.58 -7.32 -2.61
CA GLU A 30 7.19 -8.56 -2.13
C GLU A 30 6.25 -9.73 -2.38
N VAL A 31 6.79 -10.87 -2.83
CA VAL A 31 6.02 -12.11 -3.02
C VAL A 31 6.18 -12.99 -1.79
N HIS A 32 5.05 -13.35 -1.18
CA HIS A 32 4.96 -14.23 -0.02
C HIS A 32 4.02 -15.40 -0.34
N GLY A 33 4.56 -16.42 -1.00
CA GLY A 33 3.76 -17.55 -1.48
C GLY A 33 2.73 -17.11 -2.53
N ALA A 34 1.45 -17.21 -2.18
CA ALA A 34 0.33 -16.78 -3.06
C ALA A 34 -0.10 -15.32 -2.83
N GLU A 35 0.57 -14.61 -1.93
CA GLU A 35 0.26 -13.21 -1.61
C GLU A 35 1.32 -12.28 -2.17
N VAL A 36 0.89 -11.10 -2.61
CA VAL A 36 1.76 -9.97 -2.87
C VAL A 36 1.54 -8.95 -1.75
N ARG A 37 2.62 -8.56 -1.08
CA ARG A 37 2.60 -7.64 0.06
C ARG A 37 3.49 -6.45 -0.20
N GLY A 38 3.23 -5.36 0.50
CA GLY A 38 4.14 -4.22 0.46
C GLY A 38 3.64 -3.01 1.21
N LEU A 39 4.38 -1.93 1.08
CA LEU A 39 4.02 -0.60 1.57
C LEU A 39 3.58 0.27 0.41
N ALA A 40 2.63 1.15 0.66
CA ALA A 40 2.22 2.18 -0.27
C ALA A 40 2.14 3.54 0.42
N ILE A 41 2.52 4.58 -0.32
CA ILE A 41 2.32 5.96 0.10
C ILE A 41 0.99 6.45 -0.48
N CYS A 42 0.22 7.11 0.37
CA CYS A 42 -1.06 7.73 0.05
C CYS A 42 -1.07 9.15 0.61
N PRO A 43 -1.95 10.05 0.13
CA PRO A 43 -2.09 11.38 0.73
C PRO A 43 -2.27 11.30 2.26
N GLY A 44 -1.26 11.81 2.98
CA GLY A 44 -1.22 11.86 4.44
C GLY A 44 -1.09 10.52 5.17
N ARG A 45 -0.79 9.41 4.49
CA ARG A 45 -0.67 8.09 5.12
C ARG A 45 0.36 7.20 4.43
N VAL A 46 0.93 6.28 5.20
CA VAL A 46 1.61 5.09 4.68
C VAL A 46 0.80 3.88 5.09
N VAL A 47 0.50 3.00 4.13
CA VAL A 47 -0.30 1.80 4.38
C VAL A 47 0.51 0.55 4.04
N ARG A 48 0.29 -0.52 4.80
CA ARG A 48 0.68 -1.88 4.39
C ARG A 48 -0.48 -2.46 3.58
N TYR A 49 -0.19 -3.03 2.42
CA TYR A 49 -1.19 -3.72 1.60
C TYR A 49 -0.88 -5.21 1.45
N VAL A 50 -1.92 -5.99 1.20
CA VAL A 50 -1.85 -7.41 0.84
C VAL A 50 -2.84 -7.67 -0.28
N LEU A 51 -2.36 -8.25 -1.37
CA LEU A 51 -3.14 -8.83 -2.46
C LEU A 51 -3.05 -10.35 -2.36
N ASP A 52 -4.16 -11.00 -2.02
CA ASP A 52 -4.29 -12.46 -2.01
C ASP A 52 -4.61 -12.94 -3.43
N GLY A 53 -3.66 -13.62 -4.07
CA GLY A 53 -3.80 -14.11 -5.44
C GLY A 53 -4.82 -15.25 -5.61
N ARG A 54 -5.21 -15.94 -4.52
CA ARG A 54 -6.19 -17.04 -4.59
C ARG A 54 -7.62 -16.54 -4.64
N ASN A 55 -7.92 -15.50 -3.86
CA ASN A 55 -9.27 -14.96 -3.70
C ASN A 55 -9.45 -13.57 -4.32
N GLN A 56 -8.41 -13.04 -4.98
CA GLN A 56 -8.37 -11.67 -5.53
C GLN A 56 -8.78 -10.61 -4.48
N ARG A 57 -8.42 -10.84 -3.22
CA ARG A 57 -8.76 -9.94 -2.11
C ARG A 57 -7.64 -8.95 -1.87
N PHE A 58 -7.97 -7.66 -1.88
CA PHE A 58 -7.04 -6.60 -1.55
C PHE A 58 -7.35 -5.99 -0.18
N ARG A 59 -6.36 -5.94 0.70
CA ARG A 59 -6.47 -5.42 2.06
C ARG A 59 -5.41 -4.37 2.32
N THR A 60 -5.77 -3.35 3.10
CA THR A 60 -4.85 -2.28 3.53
C THR A 60 -4.97 -2.05 5.03
N ILE A 61 -3.86 -1.69 5.67
CA ILE A 61 -3.78 -1.30 7.08
C ILE A 61 -2.92 -0.04 7.16
N ASP A 62 -3.40 0.98 7.84
CA ASP A 62 -2.63 2.21 8.07
C ASP A 62 -1.44 1.91 9.00
N MET A 63 -0.23 2.21 8.53
CA MET A 63 1.01 2.09 9.30
C MET A 63 1.41 3.43 9.92
N LEU A 64 1.27 4.51 9.15
CA LEU A 64 1.54 5.88 9.57
C LEU A 64 0.46 6.80 9.03
N ARG A 65 0.14 7.85 9.79
CA ARG A 65 -0.80 8.89 9.38
C ARG A 65 -0.29 10.26 9.81
N LEU A 66 -0.34 11.23 8.89
CA LEU A 66 -0.15 12.62 9.23
C LEU A 66 -1.22 13.01 10.24
N THR A 67 -0.78 13.40 11.42
CA THR A 67 -1.63 13.98 12.45
C THR A 67 -1.56 15.49 12.34
N THR A 68 -2.68 16.16 12.58
CA THR A 68 -2.67 17.61 12.75
C THR A 68 -2.17 17.93 14.15
N THR A 69 -1.05 18.63 14.25
CA THR A 69 -0.53 19.08 15.54
C THR A 69 -1.26 20.33 15.97
N LYS A 70 -2.05 20.25 17.05
CA LYS A 70 -2.39 21.44 17.85
C LYS A 70 -1.17 21.78 18.69
N ARG A 71 -0.14 22.39 18.08
CA ARG A 71 1.09 22.73 18.77
C ARG A 71 0.76 23.70 19.91
N LYS A 72 0.86 23.24 21.17
CA LYS A 72 0.94 24.14 22.31
C LYS A 72 2.36 24.72 22.26
N PRO A 73 2.55 26.06 22.23
CA PRO A 73 3.88 26.63 22.22
C PRO A 73 4.66 26.09 23.42
N ALA A 74 5.93 25.74 23.20
CA ALA A 74 6.84 25.45 24.30
C ALA A 74 6.99 26.76 25.10
N ALA A 75 6.72 26.66 26.40
CA ALA A 75 6.82 27.77 27.34
C ALA A 75 8.28 28.24 27.50
#